data_AF-A0A1H1GUB0-F1
#
_entry.id   AF-A0A1H1GUB0-F1
#
_cell.length_a   1.000
_cell.length_b   1.000
_cell.length_c   1.000
_cell.angle_alpha   90.00
_cell.angle_beta   90.00
_cell.angle_gamma   90.00
#
_symmetry.space_group_name_H-M   'P 1'
#
loop_
_entity.id
_entity.type
_entity.pdbx_description
1 polymer ?
#
loop_
_entity_poly.entity_id
_entity_poly.type
_entity_poly.pdbx_seq_one_letter_code
_entity_poly.pdbx_strand_id
1 'polypeptide(L)'
;MFPNPYDERDDVFWIVGLSTDVRHATEVIPGAHPPDEWVPTLCQHWIRLPFPTPAGRVPTTAAIQRQCLRCGELAEQRGCSGVIWDF
;
A
#
# COMPACT_ATOMS: atom_id res chain seq x y z
N MET A 1 10.79 3.74 -31.27
CA MET A 1 9.67 3.56 -30.34
C MET A 1 10.10 4.23 -29.05
N PHE A 2 9.48 5.35 -28.67
CA PHE A 2 9.77 5.95 -27.36
C PHE A 2 9.14 5.04 -26.31
N PRO A 3 9.85 4.65 -25.23
CA PRO A 3 9.21 3.92 -24.15
C PRO A 3 8.05 4.79 -23.64
N ASN A 4 6.85 4.21 -23.59
CA ASN A 4 5.69 4.85 -23.01
C ASN A 4 6.02 5.11 -21.53
N PRO A 5 6.10 6.37 -21.05
CA PRO A 5 6.41 6.64 -19.66
C PRO A 5 5.33 6.16 -18.68
N TYR A 6 4.19 5.68 -19.21
CA TYR A 6 3.09 5.06 -18.49
C TYR A 6 3.02 3.53 -18.67
N ASP A 7 3.95 2.93 -19.42
CA ASP A 7 4.07 1.47 -19.46
C ASP A 7 4.73 0.99 -18.17
N GLU A 8 3.98 0.20 -17.42
CA GLU A 8 4.51 -0.94 -16.64
C GLU A 8 5.28 -0.61 -15.35
N ARG A 9 4.89 0.43 -14.61
CA ARG A 9 5.13 0.36 -13.16
C ARG A 9 3.95 -0.34 -12.51
N ASP A 10 4.09 -1.64 -12.27
CA ASP A 10 3.29 -2.34 -11.27
C ASP A 10 3.68 -1.77 -9.89
N ASP A 11 3.22 -0.55 -9.61
CA ASP A 11 3.44 0.11 -8.34
C ASP A 11 2.51 -0.53 -7.30
N VAL A 12 3.10 -0.92 -6.17
CA VAL A 12 2.38 -1.48 -5.03
C VAL A 12 2.48 -0.53 -3.86
N PHE A 13 1.34 -0.27 -3.23
CA PHE A 13 1.22 0.66 -2.13
C PHE A 13 1.28 -0.10 -0.80
N TRP A 14 2.26 0.26 0.03
CA TRP A 14 2.48 -0.33 1.33
C TRP A 14 1.72 0.45 2.40
N ILE A 15 0.54 -0.07 2.74
CA ILE A 15 -0.43 0.58 3.62
C ILE A 15 -0.54 -0.22 4.93
N VAL A 16 -0.61 0.49 6.06
CA VAL A 16 -1.05 -0.10 7.33
C VAL A 16 -2.57 -0.02 7.39
N GLY A 17 -3.24 -1.17 7.45
CA GLY A 17 -4.69 -1.23 7.58
C GLY A 17 -5.17 -0.77 8.95
N LEU A 18 -6.47 -0.48 9.08
CA LEU A 18 -7.06 -0.25 10.40
C LEU A 18 -6.85 -1.47 11.30
N SER A 19 -6.38 -1.21 12.53
CA SER A 19 -6.11 -2.23 13.55
C SER A 19 -4.99 -3.23 13.20
N THR A 20 -4.09 -2.89 12.27
CA THR A 20 -2.88 -3.68 12.00
C THR A 20 -1.61 -2.93 12.40
N ASP A 21 -0.54 -3.67 12.68
CA ASP A 21 0.80 -3.16 13.00
C ASP A 21 1.84 -3.57 11.95
N VAL A 22 1.36 -3.97 10.77
CA VAL A 22 2.16 -4.43 9.63
C VAL A 22 1.62 -3.79 8.35
N ARG A 23 2.53 -3.33 7.50
CA ARG A 23 2.24 -2.83 6.15
C ARG A 23 2.00 -3.99 5.19
N HIS A 24 0.88 -3.96 4.51
CA HIS A 24 0.62 -4.86 3.39
C HIS A 24 0.71 -4.09 2.07
N ALA A 25 1.25 -4.75 1.05
CA ALA A 25 1.30 -4.22 -0.30
C ALA A 25 -0.04 -4.47 -1.01
N THR A 26 -0.58 -3.46 -1.66
CA THR A 26 -1.79 -3.54 -2.50
C THR A 26 -1.57 -2.81 -3.82
N GLU A 27 -2.23 -3.28 -4.88
CA GLU A 27 -2.27 -2.61 -6.19
C GLU A 27 -3.36 -1.52 -6.22
N VAL A 28 -4.18 -1.42 -5.16
CA VAL A 28 -5.22 -0.41 -5.04
C VAL A 28 -4.58 0.96 -4.79
N ILE A 29 -4.87 1.90 -5.70
CA ILE A 29 -4.39 3.27 -5.59
C ILE A 29 -5.01 3.94 -4.36
N PRO A 30 -4.20 4.54 -3.46
CA PRO A 30 -4.71 5.29 -2.32
C PRO A 30 -5.65 6.41 -2.74
N GLY A 31 -6.84 6.48 -2.12
CA GLY A 31 -7.88 7.44 -2.49
C GLY A 31 -8.80 7.01 -3.62
N ALA A 32 -8.55 5.86 -4.28
CA ALA A 32 -9.50 5.28 -5.23
C ALA A 32 -10.76 4.73 -4.54
N HIS A 33 -10.63 4.35 -3.26
CA HIS A 33 -11.70 3.84 -2.42
C HIS A 33 -11.90 4.72 -1.19
N PRO A 34 -13.13 4.82 -0.66
CA PRO A 34 -13.39 5.44 0.63
C PRO A 34 -12.60 4.78 1.77
N PRO A 35 -12.26 5.54 2.82
CA PRO A 35 -11.76 4.98 4.06
C PRO A 35 -12.70 3.91 4.62
N ASP A 36 -12.16 3.02 5.45
CA ASP A 36 -12.89 1.93 6.11
C ASP A 36 -13.34 0.76 5.22
N GLU A 37 -13.22 0.91 3.89
CA GLU A 37 -13.47 -0.14 2.91
C GLU A 37 -12.40 -1.23 2.94
N TRP A 38 -12.82 -2.47 2.68
CA TRP A 38 -11.94 -3.62 2.56
C TRP A 38 -11.28 -3.67 1.19
N VAL A 39 -9.95 -3.73 1.18
CA VAL A 39 -9.15 -3.89 -0.05
C VAL A 39 -8.27 -5.13 0.00
N PRO A 40 -8.06 -5.80 -1.15
CA PRO A 40 -7.17 -6.94 -1.24
C PRO A 40 -5.71 -6.50 -1.20
N THR A 41 -4.86 -7.37 -0.65
CA THR A 41 -3.40 -7.20 -0.67
C THR A 41 -2.74 -8.30 -1.48
N LEU A 42 -1.47 -8.14 -1.85
CA LEU A 42 -0.74 -9.13 -2.64
C LEU A 42 -0.74 -10.52 -1.98
N CYS A 43 -0.65 -10.59 -0.65
CA CYS A 43 -0.64 -11.86 0.08
C CYS A 43 -2.04 -12.48 0.26
N GLN A 44 -3.06 -11.94 -0.42
CA GLN A 44 -4.48 -12.31 -0.34
C GLN A 44 -5.11 -12.08 1.04
N HIS A 45 -4.42 -11.34 1.91
CA HIS A 45 -5.04 -10.79 3.12
C HIS A 45 -5.88 -9.57 2.75
N TRP A 46 -6.99 -9.36 3.43
CA TRP A 46 -7.80 -8.16 3.24
C TRP A 46 -7.50 -7.19 4.36
N ILE A 47 -7.34 -5.91 4.04
CA ILE A 47 -7.15 -4.84 5.02
C ILE A 47 -8.26 -3.81 4.86
N ARG A 48 -8.62 -3.15 5.97
CA ARG A 48 -9.50 -1.98 5.90
C ARG A 48 -8.66 -0.74 5.68
N LEU A 49 -9.05 0.09 4.71
CA LEU A 49 -8.34 1.32 4.42
C LEU A 49 -8.40 2.26 5.63
N PRO A 50 -7.25 2.79 6.08
CA PRO A 50 -7.22 3.80 7.12
C PRO A 50 -7.78 5.15 6.64
N PHE A 51 -8.10 6.01 7.61
CA PHE A 51 -8.56 7.37 7.33
C PHE A 51 -7.39 8.29 7.02
N PRO A 52 -7.50 9.17 6.01
CA PRO A 52 -6.43 10.10 5.66
C PRO A 52 -6.13 11.08 6.78
N THR A 53 -4.85 11.31 7.02
CA THR A 53 -4.37 12.23 8.05
C THR A 53 -4.74 13.65 7.65
N PRO A 54 -5.37 14.41 8.56
CA PRO A 54 -5.63 15.82 8.33
C PRO A 54 -4.34 16.59 8.00
N ALA A 55 -4.42 17.51 7.04
CA ALA A 55 -3.28 18.34 6.65
C ALA A 55 -2.63 19.01 7.86
N GLY A 56 -1.29 18.94 7.94
CA GLY A 56 -0.51 19.49 9.06
C GLY A 56 -0.38 18.55 10.27
N ARG A 57 -0.89 17.32 10.21
CA ARG A 57 -0.62 16.27 11.21
C ARG A 57 0.27 15.18 10.65
N VAL A 58 0.88 14.41 11.56
CA VAL A 58 1.69 13.25 11.21
C VAL A 58 0.81 11.99 11.30
N PRO A 59 0.80 11.13 10.27
CA PRO A 59 0.19 9.81 10.29
C PRO A 59 0.58 9.01 11.53
N THR A 60 -0.40 8.42 12.22
CA THR A 60 -0.12 7.49 13.33
C THR A 60 0.62 6.24 12.84
N THR A 61 0.45 5.92 11.56
CA THR A 61 1.07 4.79 10.86
C THR A 61 2.52 5.04 10.45
N ALA A 62 3.01 6.28 10.49
CA ALA A 62 4.38 6.63 10.08
C ALA A 62 5.46 5.93 10.92
N ALA A 63 5.19 5.62 12.18
CA ALA A 63 6.13 4.91 13.06
C ALA A 63 6.21 3.40 12.77
N ILE A 64 5.27 2.85 12.00
CA ILE A 64 5.19 1.41 11.72
C ILE A 64 6.10 1.10 10.53
N GLN A 65 7.21 0.42 10.79
CA GLN A 65 8.16 0.01 9.75
C GLN A 65 8.03 -1.47 9.34
N ARG A 66 7.24 -2.25 10.09
CA ARG A 66 7.07 -3.68 9.79
C ARG A 66 6.32 -3.84 8.48
N GLN A 67 6.87 -4.62 7.56
CA GLN A 67 6.25 -5.00 6.30
C GLN A 67 5.89 -6.49 6.32
N CYS A 68 4.81 -6.85 5.64
CA CYS A 68 4.41 -8.23 5.47
C CYS A 68 5.43 -8.95 4.56
N LEU A 69 6.09 -9.97 5.09
CA LEU A 69 7.12 -10.73 4.35
C LEU A 69 6.58 -11.31 3.04
N ARG A 70 5.38 -11.90 3.07
CA ARG A 70 4.76 -12.49 1.88
C ARG A 70 4.40 -11.46 0.81
N CYS A 71 4.00 -10.25 1.21
CA CYS A 71 3.82 -9.15 0.26
C CYS A 71 5.15 -8.73 -0.35
N GLY A 72 6.24 -8.73 0.42
CA GLY A 72 7.57 -8.37 -0.06
C GLY A 72 8.10 -9.36 -1.09
N GLU A 73 8.02 -10.65 -0.78
CA GLU A 73 8.40 -11.73 -1.69
C GLU A 73 7.61 -11.66 -3.02
N LEU A 74 6.30 -11.42 -2.95
CA LEU A 74 5.46 -11.31 -4.14
C LEU A 74 5.76 -10.05 -4.96
N ALA A 75 5.99 -8.91 -4.30
CA ALA A 75 6.37 -7.67 -4.98
C ALA A 75 7.72 -7.82 -5.69
N GLU A 76 8.70 -8.45 -5.04
CA GLU A 76 10.02 -8.72 -5.62
C GLU A 76 9.93 -9.70 -6.81
N GLN A 77 9.17 -10.80 -6.67
CA GLN A 77 8.95 -11.77 -7.76
C GLN A 77 8.30 -11.15 -8.99
N ARG A 78 7.41 -10.18 -8.79
CA ARG A 78 6.72 -9.46 -9.86
C ARG A 78 7.53 -8.28 -10.41
N GLY A 79 8.63 -7.89 -9.76
CA GLY A 79 9.38 -6.70 -10.14
C GLY A 79 8.64 -5.38 -9.83
N CYS A 80 7.70 -5.41 -8.89
CA CYS A 80 6.89 -4.26 -8.51
C CYS A 80 7.72 -3.19 -7.79
N SER A 81 7.41 -1.93 -8.05
CA SER A 81 7.97 -0.79 -7.33
C SER A 81 7.11 -0.49 -6.10
N GLY A 82 7.72 -0.50 -4.91
CA GLY A 82 7.00 -0.28 -3.65
C GLY A 82 6.94 1.19 -3.24
N VAL A 83 5.73 1.73 -3.05
CA VAL A 83 5.52 3.06 -2.48
C VAL A 83 4.99 2.93 -1.06
N ILE A 84 5.69 3.49 -0.08
CA ILE A 84 5.17 3.61 1.29
C ILE A 84 4.08 4.67 1.28
N TRP A 85 2.88 4.28 1.69
CA TRP A 85 1.75 5.19 1.75
C TRP A 85 1.19 5.24 3.17
N ASP A 86 1.42 6.38 3.81
CA ASP A 86 0.94 6.66 5.16
C ASP A 86 -0.36 7.45 5.12
N PHE A 87 -1.27 7.05 6.02
CA PHE A 87 -2.55 7.68 6.23
C PHE A 87 -2.65 8.23 7.63
#